data_AF-A0A4R5UY24-F1
#
_entry.id   AF-A0A4R5UY24-F1
#
_cell.length_a   1.000
_cell.length_b   1.000
_cell.length_c   1.000
_cell.angle_alpha   90.00
_cell.angle_beta   90.00
_cell.angle_gamma   90.00
#
_symmetry.space_group_name_H-M   'P 1'
#
loop_
_entity.id
_entity.type
_entity.pdbx_description
1 polymer ?
#
loop_
_entity_poly.entity_id
_entity_poly.type
_entity_poly.pdbx_seq_one_letter_code
_entity_poly.pdbx_strand_id
1 'polypeptide(L)' 'MKVFQNASFIFLVLLLANCSEDTQIHDCIDRSKINLDAACITLYEPVCGCDGKTYSNECNAINSGVTRFSSGACDEKN' A
#
# COMPACT_ATOMS: atom_id res chain seq x y z
N MET A 1 30.73 -1.74 25.61
CA MET A 1 30.76 -1.88 24.13
C MET A 1 30.71 -0.47 23.54
N LYS A 2 31.88 0.14 23.27
CA LYS A 2 31.98 1.51 22.75
C LYS A 2 32.26 1.40 21.26
N VAL A 3 31.27 1.72 20.43
CA VAL A 3 31.45 1.79 18.98
C VAL A 3 32.11 3.13 18.69
N PHE A 4 33.42 3.11 18.43
CA PHE A 4 34.25 4.31 18.24
C PHE A 4 33.95 4.99 16.89
N GLN A 5 33.74 6.31 16.92
CA GLN A 5 33.55 7.20 15.77
C GLN A 5 34.79 7.23 14.85
N ASN A 6 34.87 6.31 13.89
CA ASN A 6 35.87 6.38 12.82
C ASN A 6 35.14 6.53 11.49
N ALA A 7 35.24 7.71 10.87
CA ALA A 7 34.60 8.04 9.59
C ALA A 7 34.94 7.04 8.45
N SER A 8 36.10 6.36 8.57
CA SER A 8 36.52 5.30 7.65
C SER A 8 35.71 4.00 7.75
N PHE A 9 35.12 3.69 8.91
CA PHE A 9 34.29 2.50 9.12
C PHE A 9 32.85 2.70 8.65
N ILE A 10 32.36 3.94 8.76
CA ILE A 10 31.05 4.35 8.26
C ILE A 10 31.00 4.16 6.74
N PHE A 11 32.08 4.45 6.01
CA PHE A 11 32.16 4.26 4.57
C PHE A 11 32.06 2.78 4.14
N LEU A 12 32.64 1.86 4.92
CA LEU A 12 32.56 0.42 4.66
C LEU A 12 31.16 -0.14 4.97
N VAL A 13 30.51 0.38 6.01
CA VAL A 13 29.11 0.06 6.34
C VAL A 13 28.16 0.62 5.28
N LEU A 14 28.42 1.80 4.71
CA LEU A 14 27.64 2.38 3.61
C LEU A 14 27.78 1.59 2.29
N LEU A 15 28.94 0.97 2.05
CA LEU A 15 29.15 0.08 0.89
C LEU A 15 28.42 -1.27 1.04
N LEU A 16 28.21 -1.75 2.28
CA LEU A 16 27.50 -3.00 2.58
C LEU A 16 26.02 -2.78 2.90
N ALA A 17 25.65 -1.57 3.30
CA ALA A 17 24.27 -1.11 3.36
C ALA A 17 23.84 -0.69 1.96
N ASN A 18 23.75 -1.66 1.04
CA ASN A 18 22.68 -1.60 0.06
C ASN A 18 21.39 -1.75 0.86
N CYS A 19 20.95 -0.65 1.46
CA CYS A 19 19.60 -0.54 1.96
C CYS A 19 18.73 -0.62 0.70
N SER A 20 18.18 -1.81 0.42
CA SER A 20 16.89 -1.85 -0.24
C SER A 20 15.90 -1.26 0.76
N GLU A 21 15.86 0.06 0.84
CA GLU A 21 14.62 0.73 1.21
C GLU A 21 13.68 0.33 0.07
N ASP A 22 12.91 -0.73 0.33
CA ASP A 22 11.85 -1.17 -0.54
C ASP A 22 10.89 0.01 -0.67
N THR A 23 11.15 0.85 -1.67
CA THR A 23 10.25 1.90 -2.11
C THR A 23 8.98 1.19 -2.53
N GLN A 24 8.06 1.04 -1.59
CA GLN A 24 6.65 0.69 -1.82
C GLN A 24 5.97 1.86 -2.55
N ILE A 25 6.52 2.26 -3.70
CA ILE A 25 5.88 3.12 -4.71
C ILE A 25 5.55 2.21 -5.89
N HIS A 26 4.75 1.17 -5.64
CA HIS A 26 3.90 0.54 -6.65
C HIS A 26 2.88 -0.43 -6.03
N ASP A 27 2.45 -0.20 -4.80
CA ASP A 27 1.25 -0.88 -4.32
C ASP A 27 0.40 0.14 -3.59
N CYS A 28 -0.78 0.38 -4.15
CA CYS A 28 -1.77 1.24 -3.53
C CYS A 28 -2.66 0.43 -2.57
N ILE A 29 -2.28 -0.82 -2.29
CA ILE A 29 -2.88 -1.67 -1.28
C ILE A 29 -2.04 -1.60 0.01
N ASP A 30 -2.62 -0.99 1.04
CA ASP A 30 -2.11 -1.00 2.40
C ASP A 30 -2.65 -2.23 3.14
N ARG A 31 -1.81 -3.26 3.24
CA ARG A 31 -2.17 -4.54 3.88
C ARG A 31 -2.51 -4.40 5.36
N SER A 32 -2.02 -3.36 6.04
CA SER A 32 -2.35 -3.12 7.45
C SER A 32 -3.79 -2.67 7.66
N LYS A 33 -4.47 -2.23 6.59
CA LYS A 33 -5.87 -1.79 6.58
C LYS A 33 -6.86 -2.85 6.11
N ILE A 34 -6.38 -4.04 5.75
CA ILE A 34 -7.28 -5.14 5.36
C ILE A 34 -8.06 -5.59 6.60
N ASN A 35 -9.39 -5.49 6.52
CA ASN A 35 -10.30 -5.92 7.56
C ASN A 35 -11.42 -6.79 6.96
N LEU A 36 -11.27 -8.11 7.09
CA LEU A 36 -12.22 -9.09 6.57
C LEU A 36 -13.51 -9.17 7.40
N ASP A 37 -13.48 -8.69 8.64
CA ASP A 37 -14.62 -8.69 9.57
C ASP A 37 -15.38 -7.36 9.55
N ALA A 38 -15.00 -6.44 8.65
CA ALA A 38 -15.63 -5.13 8.55
C ALA A 38 -17.10 -5.24 8.10
N ALA A 39 -17.99 -4.61 8.86
CA ALA A 39 -19.39 -4.45 8.48
C ALA A 39 -19.54 -3.19 7.63
N CYS A 40 -19.74 -3.36 6.33
CA CYS A 40 -20.11 -2.28 5.41
C CYS A 40 -21.61 -2.30 5.13
N ILE A 41 -22.19 -1.12 4.89
CA ILE A 41 -23.56 -1.04 4.36
C ILE A 41 -23.64 -1.71 2.99
N THR A 42 -24.82 -2.24 2.66
CA THR A 42 -25.07 -2.94 1.39
C THR A 42 -25.47 -1.99 0.25
N LEU A 43 -25.37 -0.67 0.46
CA LEU A 43 -25.61 0.33 -0.58
C LEU A 43 -24.58 0.16 -1.70
N TYR A 44 -25.08 0.09 -2.93
CA TYR A 44 -24.24 -0.04 -4.12
C TYR A 44 -23.91 1.34 -4.70
N GLU A 45 -22.69 1.79 -4.45
CA GLU A 45 -22.11 3.05 -4.92
C GLU A 45 -20.66 2.77 -5.37
N PRO A 46 -20.48 2.18 -6.56
CA PRO A 46 -19.23 1.53 -6.90
C PRO A 46 -18.05 2.50 -7.00
N VAL A 47 -16.86 1.98 -6.67
CA VAL A 47 -15.59 2.69 -6.84
C VAL A 47 -14.58 1.80 -7.57
N CYS A 48 -13.71 2.41 -8.38
CA CYS A 48 -12.64 1.74 -9.08
C CYS A 48 -11.35 1.90 -8.29
N GLY A 49 -10.86 0.80 -7.72
CA GLY A 49 -9.59 0.76 -7.03
C GLY A 49 -8.42 1.03 -7.95
N CYS A 50 -7.37 1.61 -7.39
CA CYS A 50 -6.07 1.76 -8.06
C CYS A 50 -5.41 0.43 -8.47
N ASP A 51 -5.90 -0.70 -7.93
CA ASP A 51 -5.55 -2.07 -8.33
C ASP A 51 -6.39 -2.59 -9.50
N GLY A 52 -7.24 -1.74 -10.09
CA GLY A 52 -8.10 -2.06 -11.22
C GLY A 52 -9.34 -2.90 -10.86
N LYS A 53 -9.65 -3.06 -9.57
CA LYS A 53 -10.85 -3.79 -9.12
C LYS A 53 -12.00 -2.83 -8.81
N THR A 54 -13.20 -3.22 -9.23
CA THR A 54 -14.44 -2.56 -8.80
C THR A 54 -14.82 -3.05 -7.41
N TYR A 55 -15.09 -2.11 -6.50
CA TYR A 55 -15.63 -2.38 -5.16
C TYR A 55 -17.06 -1.85 -5.07
N SER A 56 -17.94 -2.59 -4.37
CA SER A 56 -19.37 -2.26 -4.27
C SER A 56 -19.66 -0.88 -3.66
N ASN A 57 -18.77 -0.42 -2.78
CA ASN A 57 -18.75 0.93 -2.24
C ASN A 57 -17.39 1.26 -1.62
N GLU A 58 -17.20 2.53 -1.23
CA GLU A 58 -16.00 3.05 -0.59
C GLU A 58 -15.59 2.24 0.65
N CYS A 59 -16.54 1.86 1.51
CA CYS A 59 -16.24 1.06 2.71
C CYS A 59 -15.57 -0.28 2.35
N ASN A 60 -16.08 -0.96 1.31
CA ASN A 60 -15.49 -2.22 0.85
C ASN A 60 -14.09 -2.02 0.25
N ALA A 61 -13.84 -0.92 -0.47
CA ALA A 61 -12.52 -0.60 -1.00
C ALA A 61 -11.50 -0.36 0.12
N ILE A 62 -11.84 0.48 1.09
CA ILE A 62 -10.97 0.83 2.22
C ILE A 62 -10.61 -0.43 3.03
N ASN A 63 -11.60 -1.26 3.38
CA ASN A 63 -11.36 -2.49 4.14
C ASN A 63 -10.66 -3.59 3.34
N SER A 64 -10.54 -3.43 2.02
CA SER A 64 -9.68 -4.27 1.17
C SER A 64 -8.25 -3.74 1.08
N GLY A 65 -7.92 -2.69 1.85
CA GLY A 65 -6.60 -2.05 1.86
C GLY A 65 -6.39 -1.04 0.75
N VAL A 66 -7.38 -0.75 -0.10
CA VAL A 66 -7.22 0.20 -1.21
C VAL A 66 -7.07 1.62 -0.67
N THR A 67 -5.93 2.25 -0.97
CA THR A 67 -5.61 3.61 -0.51
C THR A 67 -6.03 4.71 -1.48
N ARG A 68 -6.37 4.35 -2.73
CA ARG A 68 -6.81 5.28 -3.76
C ARG A 68 -7.84 4.61 -4.68
N PHE A 69 -8.94 5.29 -4.92
CA PHE A 69 -9.99 4.84 -5.84
C PHE A 69 -10.68 6.05 -6.47
N SER A 70 -11.36 5.85 -7.60
CA SER A 70 -12.24 6.84 -8.23
C SER A 70 -13.70 6.40 -8.14
N SER A 71 -14.63 7.35 -8.17
CA SER A 71 -16.07 7.04 -8.25
C SER A 71 -16.41 6.31 -9.55
N GLY A 72 -17.36 5.37 -9.47
CA GLY A 72 -17.76 4.52 -10.58
C GLY A 72 -17.00 3.19 -10.60
N ALA A 73 -17.55 2.21 -11.32
CA ALA A 73 -16.87 0.94 -11.56
C ALA A 73 -15.64 1.14 -12.48
N CYS A 74 -14.69 0.21 -12.43
CA CYS A 74 -13.59 0.20 -13.39
C CYS A 74 -14.12 -0.12 -14.80
N ASP A 75 -13.47 0.47 -15.81
CA ASP A 75 -13.75 0.12 -17.20
C ASP A 75 -13.40 -1.36 -17.43
N GLU A 76 -14.39 -2.17 -17.82
CA GLU A 76 -14.11 -3.48 -18.38
C GLU A 76 -13.41 -3.26 -19.72
N LYS A 77 -12.08 -3.37 -19.74
CA LYS A 77 -11.33 -3.43 -20.99
C LYS A 77 -11.75 -4.71 -21.71
N ASN A 78 -12.68 -4.58 -22.65
CA ASN A 78 -12.96 -5.57 -23.70
C ASN A 78 -11.73 -5.76 -24.60
#